data_AF-A0A3S2VDB7-F1
#
_entry.id   AF-A0A3S2VDB7-F1
#
_cell.length_a   1.000
_cell.length_b   1.000
_cell.length_c   1.000
_cell.angle_alpha   90.00
_cell.angle_beta   90.00
_cell.angle_gamma   90.00
#
_symmetry.space_group_name_H-M   'P 1'
#
loop_
_entity.id
_entity.type
_entity.pdbx_description
1 polymer ?
#
loop_
_entity_poly.entity_id
_entity_poly.type
_entity_poly.pdbx_seq_one_letter_code
_entity_poly.pdbx_strand_id
1 'polypeptide(L)'
;MPRRFSRPLLRLAAAGLLGLSAAGCVIGEEFRHGYVIDEAAVAQVKPGISAEQVLQLLGTPSTVSTVGNKSWYYISQNTKRTVMFLGERQQDQRVLAVYFNQGFKVERVAIYGEQDGRVFDFISRTTPTSGGEQAFLGQLLRGLTRFEPFRNAQ
;
A
#
# COMPACT_ATOMS: atom_id res chain seq x y z
N MET A 1 30.00 -41.06 -42.98
CA MET A 1 30.53 -41.24 -41.62
C MET A 1 29.60 -40.54 -40.62
N PRO A 2 28.79 -41.23 -39.80
CA PRO A 2 27.91 -40.57 -38.84
C PRO A 2 28.74 -40.13 -37.63
N ARG A 3 28.74 -38.82 -37.35
CA ARG A 3 29.35 -38.25 -36.14
C ARG A 3 28.62 -38.80 -34.92
N ARG A 4 29.25 -39.74 -34.21
CA ARG A 4 28.78 -40.22 -32.90
C ARG A 4 28.84 -39.04 -31.94
N PHE A 5 27.74 -38.29 -31.82
CA PHE A 5 27.60 -37.28 -30.77
C PHE A 5 27.80 -37.98 -29.43
N SER A 6 28.88 -37.60 -28.76
CA SER A 6 29.35 -38.21 -27.53
C SER A 6 28.29 -38.07 -26.45
N ARG A 7 27.76 -39.22 -26.00
CA ARG A 7 26.85 -39.39 -24.84
C ARG A 7 27.12 -38.47 -23.62
N PRO A 8 28.37 -38.12 -23.24
CA PRO A 8 28.60 -37.19 -22.13
C PRO A 8 28.09 -35.75 -22.38
N LEU A 9 28.14 -35.25 -23.62
CA LEU A 9 27.66 -33.89 -23.95
C LEU A 9 26.14 -33.79 -23.83
N LEU A 10 25.41 -34.86 -24.16
CA LEU A 10 23.96 -34.92 -24.00
C LEU A 10 23.54 -34.95 -22.52
N ARG A 11 24.35 -35.59 -21.66
CA ARG A 11 24.10 -35.67 -20.20
C ARG A 11 24.36 -34.34 -19.50
N LEU A 12 25.40 -33.60 -19.91
CA LEU A 12 25.69 -32.25 -19.41
C LEU A 12 24.60 -31.25 -19.80
N ALA A 13 24.07 -31.34 -21.03
CA ALA A 13 22.96 -30.49 -21.48
C ALA A 13 21.67 -30.75 -20.67
N ALA A 14 21.36 -32.03 -20.40
CA ALA A 14 20.20 -32.40 -19.59
C ALA A 14 20.32 -31.93 -18.13
N ALA A 15 21.52 -32.00 -17.54
CA ALA A 15 21.78 -31.49 -16.19
C ALA A 15 21.69 -29.95 -16.12
N GLY A 16 22.14 -29.25 -17.17
CA GLY A 16 22.02 -27.80 -17.28
C GLY A 16 20.55 -27.31 -17.37
N LEU A 17 19.71 -28.01 -18.13
CA LEU A 17 18.27 -27.69 -18.21
C LEU A 17 17.54 -27.91 -16.87
N LEU A 18 17.87 -28.99 -16.14
CA LEU A 18 17.31 -29.25 -14.81
C LEU A 18 17.76 -28.19 -13.79
N GLY A 19 19.03 -27.75 -13.83
CA GLY A 19 19.55 -26.70 -12.96
C GLY A 19 18.86 -25.34 -13.17
N LEU A 20 18.57 -24.96 -14.43
CA LEU A 20 17.85 -23.72 -14.72
C LEU A 20 16.38 -23.75 -14.28
N SER A 21 15.74 -24.92 -14.30
CA SER A 21 14.34 -25.06 -13.87
C SER A 21 14.14 -24.81 -12.36
N ALA A 22 15.19 -25.01 -11.55
CA ALA A 22 15.14 -24.77 -10.10
C ALA A 22 15.31 -23.28 -9.72
N ALA A 23 15.84 -22.44 -10.63
CA ALA A 23 16.04 -21.00 -10.37
C ALA A 23 14.76 -20.15 -10.56
N GLY A 24 13.68 -20.73 -11.09
CA GLY A 24 12.44 -20.01 -11.43
C GLY A 24 11.47 -19.77 -10.26
N CYS A 25 11.68 -20.37 -9.09
CA CYS A 25 10.71 -20.34 -7.98
C CYS A 25 10.94 -19.24 -6.92
N VAL A 26 11.68 -18.17 -7.23
CA VAL A 26 11.68 -16.95 -6.40
C VAL A 26 10.52 -16.06 -6.83
N ILE A 27 9.30 -16.49 -6.54
CA ILE A 27 8.10 -15.67 -6.70
C ILE A 27 8.02 -14.79 -5.45
N GLY A 28 8.38 -13.53 -5.59
CA GLY A 28 8.15 -12.55 -4.53
C GLY A 28 6.65 -12.38 -4.30
N GLU A 29 6.22 -12.37 -3.03
CA GLU A 29 4.83 -12.21 -2.64
C GLU A 29 4.50 -10.72 -2.49
N GLU A 30 3.36 -10.29 -3.02
CA GLU A 30 2.78 -8.97 -2.78
C GLU A 30 1.62 -9.11 -1.81
N PHE A 31 1.75 -8.47 -0.65
CA PHE A 31 0.74 -8.43 0.39
C PHE A 31 0.06 -7.05 0.38
N ARG A 32 -1.26 -7.05 0.26
CA ARG A 32 -2.08 -5.84 0.45
C ARG A 32 -2.79 -5.93 1.79
N HIS A 33 -2.61 -4.90 2.60
CA HIS A 33 -3.24 -4.78 3.92
C HIS A 33 -4.10 -3.53 4.00
N GLY A 34 -5.15 -3.61 4.80
CA GLY A 34 -6.05 -2.49 5.07
C GLY A 34 -7.09 -2.28 3.98
N TYR A 35 -7.51 -1.03 3.81
CA TYR A 35 -8.54 -0.65 2.87
C TYR A 35 -8.03 -0.73 1.43
N VAL A 36 -8.85 -1.28 0.53
CA VAL A 36 -8.56 -1.26 -0.91
C VAL A 36 -9.25 -0.03 -1.49
N ILE A 37 -8.45 0.94 -1.93
CA ILE A 37 -8.96 2.18 -2.51
C ILE A 37 -9.53 1.87 -3.90
N ASP A 38 -10.85 1.92 -4.03
CA ASP A 38 -11.53 1.89 -5.32
C ASP A 38 -11.72 3.31 -5.84
N GLU A 39 -10.99 3.66 -6.90
CA GLU A 39 -11.06 4.98 -7.52
C GLU A 39 -12.48 5.34 -7.98
N ALA A 40 -13.28 4.36 -8.41
CA ALA A 40 -14.67 4.59 -8.82
C ALA A 40 -15.57 4.93 -7.62
N ALA A 41 -15.32 4.32 -6.46
CA ALA A 41 -16.03 4.64 -5.23
C ALA A 41 -15.60 6.01 -4.68
N VAL A 42 -14.30 6.32 -4.70
CA VAL A 42 -13.80 7.63 -4.26
C VAL A 42 -14.31 8.76 -5.15
N ALA A 43 -14.39 8.55 -6.47
CA ALA A 43 -14.93 9.55 -7.40
C ALA A 43 -16.42 9.87 -7.17
N GLN A 44 -17.17 8.96 -6.55
CA GLN A 44 -18.56 9.20 -6.14
C GLN A 44 -18.66 10.02 -4.86
N VAL A 45 -17.63 10.04 -4.01
CA VAL A 45 -17.59 10.84 -2.79
C VAL A 45 -17.27 12.29 -3.13
N LYS A 46 -18.33 13.04 -3.43
CA LYS A 46 -18.26 14.48 -3.71
C LYS A 46 -18.52 15.32 -2.46
N PRO A 47 -17.99 16.55 -2.39
CA PRO A 47 -18.36 17.49 -1.34
C PRO A 47 -19.89 17.67 -1.24
N GLY A 48 -20.41 17.69 -0.02
CA GLY A 48 -21.83 17.87 0.30
C GLY A 48 -22.61 16.58 0.61
N ILE A 49 -22.04 15.40 0.34
CA ILE A 49 -22.63 14.09 0.69
C ILE A 49 -22.57 13.90 2.22
N SER A 50 -23.55 13.21 2.81
CA SER A 50 -23.58 12.94 4.25
C SER A 50 -22.64 11.79 4.65
N ALA A 51 -22.22 11.78 5.91
CA ALA A 51 -21.35 10.72 6.46
C ALA A 51 -21.92 9.31 6.28
N GLU A 52 -23.24 9.13 6.41
CA GLU A 52 -23.91 7.84 6.25
C GLU A 52 -23.78 7.32 4.82
N GLN A 53 -23.89 8.20 3.83
CA GLN A 53 -23.73 7.81 2.44
C GLN A 53 -22.26 7.53 2.10
N VAL A 54 -21.31 8.19 2.75
CA VAL A 54 -19.89 7.80 2.66
C VAL A 54 -19.67 6.38 3.19
N LEU A 55 -20.31 6.01 4.32
CA LEU A 55 -20.24 4.64 4.83
C LEU A 55 -20.85 3.62 3.87
N GLN A 56 -21.90 3.98 3.14
CA GLN A 56 -22.48 3.09 2.12
C GLN A 56 -21.56 2.88 0.92
N LEU A 57 -20.81 3.92 0.52
CA LEU A 57 -19.92 3.88 -0.64
C LEU A 57 -18.55 3.26 -0.31
N LEU A 58 -17.92 3.69 0.79
CA LEU A 58 -16.55 3.33 1.15
C LEU A 58 -16.48 2.34 2.33
N GLY A 59 -17.56 2.12 3.06
CA GLY A 59 -17.55 1.29 4.27
C GLY A 59 -16.96 1.98 5.49
N THR A 60 -16.74 1.21 6.55
CA THR A 60 -16.20 1.69 7.83
C THR A 60 -14.75 2.15 7.68
N PRO A 61 -14.39 3.34 8.16
CA PRO A 61 -13.03 3.83 8.09
C PRO A 61 -12.07 3.03 8.99
N SER A 62 -10.78 3.05 8.65
CA SER A 62 -9.74 2.40 9.44
C SER A 62 -9.47 3.16 10.75
N THR A 63 -9.52 4.49 10.71
CA THR A 63 -9.40 5.34 11.90
C THR A 63 -10.17 6.64 11.73
N VAL A 64 -10.58 7.23 12.85
CA VAL A 64 -11.32 8.49 12.91
C VAL A 64 -10.50 9.50 13.71
N SER A 65 -10.24 10.68 13.14
CA SER A 65 -9.70 11.80 13.92
C SER A 65 -10.82 12.62 14.52
N THR A 66 -10.67 12.89 15.81
CA THR A 66 -11.48 13.83 16.58
C THR A 66 -10.78 15.18 16.77
N VAL A 67 -9.52 15.30 16.36
CA VAL A 67 -8.72 16.53 16.51
C VAL A 67 -8.98 17.41 15.29
N GLY A 68 -9.63 18.56 15.51
CA GLY A 68 -10.03 19.50 14.45
C GLY A 68 -11.38 19.15 13.82
N ASN A 69 -11.47 19.26 12.49
CA ASN A 69 -12.64 18.82 11.73
C ASN A 69 -12.70 17.28 11.76
N LYS A 70 -13.87 16.71 12.05
CA LYS A 70 -14.07 15.25 12.06
C LYS A 70 -13.61 14.70 10.72
N SER A 71 -12.64 13.79 10.74
CA SER A 71 -12.01 13.27 9.53
C SER A 71 -11.88 11.77 9.61
N TRP A 72 -12.21 11.08 8.51
CA TRP A 72 -12.10 9.64 8.40
C TRP A 72 -10.92 9.27 7.53
N TYR A 73 -10.13 8.29 7.99
CA TYR A 73 -8.95 7.82 7.29
C TYR A 73 -9.09 6.35 6.95
N TYR A 74 -8.87 6.05 5.67
CA TYR A 74 -8.81 4.71 5.12
C TYR A 74 -7.36 4.44 4.72
N ILE A 75 -6.73 3.47 5.38
CA ILE A 75 -5.30 3.22 5.25
C ILE A 75 -5.11 1.99 4.38
N SER A 76 -4.36 2.13 3.29
CA SER A 76 -4.01 1.07 2.36
C SER A 76 -2.50 0.87 2.38
N GLN A 77 -2.04 -0.35 2.57
CA GLN A 77 -0.62 -0.69 2.59
C GLN A 77 -0.35 -1.79 1.58
N ASN A 78 0.64 -1.58 0.72
CA ASN A 78 1.16 -2.58 -0.20
C ASN A 78 2.61 -2.88 0.14
N THR A 79 2.86 -4.14 0.48
CA THR A 79 4.13 -4.65 0.95
C THR A 79 4.60 -5.73 0.01
N LYS A 80 5.86 -5.66 -0.42
CA LYS A 80 6.45 -6.65 -1.31
C LYS A 80 7.56 -7.40 -0.59
N ARG A 81 7.47 -8.73 -0.61
CA ARG A 81 8.52 -9.63 -0.12
C ARG A 81 9.22 -10.23 -1.33
N THR A 82 10.44 -9.78 -1.61
CA THR A 82 11.19 -10.24 -2.82
C THR A 82 11.76 -11.65 -2.65
N VAL A 83 12.17 -12.02 -1.44
CA VAL A 83 12.64 -13.38 -1.11
C VAL A 83 12.11 -13.77 0.26
N MET A 84 11.73 -15.04 0.43
CA MET A 84 11.05 -15.55 1.65
C MET A 84 11.81 -15.31 2.96
N PHE A 85 13.15 -15.22 2.92
CA PHE A 85 14.00 -15.01 4.10
C PHE A 85 14.33 -13.54 4.38
N LEU A 86 14.01 -12.61 3.46
CA LEU A 86 14.25 -11.18 3.65
C LEU A 86 12.97 -10.53 4.16
N GLY A 87 13.11 -9.58 5.08
CA GLY A 87 11.99 -8.84 5.63
C GLY A 87 11.15 -8.18 4.53
N GLU A 88 9.86 -8.08 4.82
CA GLU A 88 8.90 -7.34 4.01
C GLU A 88 9.33 -5.87 3.84
N ARG A 89 9.37 -5.38 2.60
CA ARG A 89 9.59 -3.96 2.34
C ARG A 89 8.27 -3.33 1.91
N GLN A 90 7.82 -2.36 2.68
CA GLN A 90 6.68 -1.52 2.33
C GLN A 90 7.01 -0.79 1.03
N GLN A 91 6.22 -1.06 -0.01
CA GLN A 91 6.45 -0.50 -1.34
C GLN A 91 5.62 0.77 -1.54
N ASP A 92 4.36 0.76 -1.09
CA ASP A 92 3.45 1.89 -1.22
C ASP A 92 2.49 1.90 -0.03
N GLN A 93 2.26 3.07 0.57
CA GLN A 93 1.21 3.28 1.55
C GLN A 93 0.43 4.53 1.17
N ARG A 94 -0.89 4.36 1.06
CA ARG A 94 -1.83 5.42 0.73
C ARG A 94 -2.87 5.57 1.81
N VAL A 95 -3.25 6.79 2.09
CA VAL A 95 -4.22 7.17 3.11
C VAL A 95 -5.27 8.03 2.44
N LEU A 96 -6.45 7.46 2.20
CA LEU A 96 -7.62 8.23 1.76
C LEU A 96 -8.22 8.92 2.99
N ALA A 97 -8.25 10.24 2.96
CA ALA A 97 -8.81 11.08 4.01
C ALA A 97 -10.07 11.79 3.52
N VAL A 98 -11.15 11.65 4.29
CA VAL A 98 -12.42 12.33 4.07
C VAL A 98 -12.65 13.31 5.20
N TYR A 99 -12.73 14.59 4.87
CA TYR A 99 -12.93 15.69 5.82
C TYR A 99 -14.41 16.03 5.86
N PHE A 100 -14.94 16.17 7.07
CA PHE A 100 -16.33 16.56 7.28
C PHE A 100 -16.41 17.96 7.89
N ASN A 101 -17.43 18.71 7.48
CA ASN A 101 -17.80 19.96 8.12
C ASN A 101 -18.58 19.72 9.43
N GLN A 102 -18.93 20.80 10.13
CA GLN A 102 -19.71 20.75 11.38
C GLN A 102 -21.10 20.10 11.21
N GLY A 103 -21.66 20.12 9.99
CA GLY A 103 -22.92 19.49 9.65
C GLY A 103 -22.80 18.02 9.23
N PHE A 104 -21.67 17.35 9.48
CA PHE A 104 -21.41 15.97 9.09
C PHE A 104 -21.58 15.70 7.58
N LYS A 105 -21.24 16.69 6.76
CA LYS A 105 -21.17 16.56 5.30
C LYS A 105 -19.73 16.63 4.84
N VAL A 106 -19.42 15.90 3.77
CA VAL A 106 -18.09 15.90 3.15
C VAL A 106 -17.75 17.32 2.72
N GLU A 107 -16.64 17.82 3.23
CA GLU A 107 -16.05 19.11 2.84
C GLU A 107 -15.00 18.89 1.75
N ARG A 108 -14.13 17.90 1.95
CA ARG A 108 -13.00 17.59 1.07
C ARG A 108 -12.66 16.11 1.13
N VAL A 109 -12.12 15.60 0.03
CA VAL A 109 -11.50 14.28 -0.05
C VAL A 109 -10.06 14.46 -0.55
N ALA A 110 -9.13 13.72 0.06
CA ALA A 110 -7.72 13.72 -0.32
C ALA A 110 -7.16 12.29 -0.27
N ILE A 111 -6.20 12.00 -1.14
CA ILE A 111 -5.45 10.74 -1.08
C ILE A 111 -4.02 11.10 -0.78
N TYR A 112 -3.59 10.87 0.45
CA TYR A 112 -2.20 11.08 0.82
C TYR A 112 -1.36 9.84 0.52
N GLY A 113 -0.14 10.05 0.07
CA GLY A 113 0.90 9.05 0.16
C GLY A 113 2.25 9.72 0.31
N GLU A 114 3.30 8.92 0.23
CA GLU A 114 4.66 9.41 0.33
C GLU A 114 5.24 9.62 -1.08
N GLN A 115 5.61 10.86 -1.38
CA GLN A 115 6.40 11.19 -2.56
C GLN A 115 7.69 11.85 -2.08
N ASP A 116 8.85 11.27 -2.44
CA ASP A 116 10.18 11.77 -2.06
C ASP A 116 10.37 11.98 -0.55
N GLY A 117 9.77 11.14 0.30
CA GLY A 117 9.85 11.27 1.76
C GLY A 117 8.88 12.27 2.38
N ARG A 118 7.99 12.88 1.59
CA ARG A 118 7.03 13.89 2.05
C ARG A 118 5.59 13.47 1.79
N VAL A 119 4.70 13.91 2.68
CA VAL A 119 3.25 13.72 2.54
C VAL A 119 2.75 14.51 1.33
N PHE A 120 2.18 13.84 0.35
CA PHE A 120 1.66 14.43 -0.87
C PHE A 120 0.21 14.00 -1.10
N ASP A 121 -0.68 14.95 -1.42
CA ASP A 121 -2.05 14.65 -1.84
C ASP A 121 -2.14 14.41 -3.35
N PHE A 122 -2.47 13.19 -3.76
CA PHE A 122 -2.60 12.80 -5.15
C PHE A 122 -3.86 13.36 -5.83
N ILE A 123 -4.90 13.75 -5.07
CA ILE A 123 -6.12 14.35 -5.64
C ILE A 123 -5.88 15.82 -5.96
N SER A 124 -5.57 16.63 -4.95
CA SER A 124 -5.38 18.08 -5.13
C SER A 124 -4.01 18.46 -5.70
N ARG A 125 -3.04 17.52 -5.69
CA ARG A 125 -1.62 17.76 -6.02
C ARG A 125 -0.99 18.86 -5.15
N THR A 126 -1.43 18.95 -3.90
CA THR A 126 -0.90 19.91 -2.93
C THR A 126 -0.39 19.20 -1.68
N THR A 127 0.53 19.84 -0.97
CA THR A 127 0.95 19.40 0.36
C THR A 127 0.06 20.06 1.41
N PRO A 128 -0.42 19.34 2.45
CA PRO A 128 -1.27 19.91 3.48
C PRO A 128 -0.60 21.10 4.18
N THR A 129 -1.38 22.16 4.46
CA THR A 129 -0.90 23.44 5.03
C THR A 129 -0.97 23.50 6.56
N SER A 130 -1.68 22.56 7.20
CA SER A 130 -1.86 22.45 8.64
C SER A 130 -0.72 21.63 9.28
N GLY A 131 0.16 22.28 10.05
CA GLY A 131 1.35 21.64 10.61
C GLY A 131 1.09 20.41 11.50
N GLY A 132 0.00 20.42 12.29
CA GLY A 132 -0.36 19.27 13.14
C GLY A 132 -0.85 18.05 12.36
N GLU A 133 -1.60 18.28 11.30
CA GLU A 133 -2.11 17.22 10.43
C GLU A 133 -1.00 16.63 9.58
N GLN A 134 -0.10 17.47 9.06
CA GLN A 134 1.08 17.02 8.33
C GLN A 134 2.00 16.15 9.22
N ALA A 135 2.14 16.49 10.51
CA ALA A 135 2.87 15.66 11.47
C ALA A 135 2.17 14.32 11.71
N PHE A 136 0.85 14.31 11.90
CA PHE A 136 0.07 13.08 12.09
C PHE A 136 0.13 12.18 10.86
N LEU A 137 -0.18 12.69 9.66
CA LEU A 137 -0.10 11.96 8.40
C LEU A 137 1.33 11.48 8.12
N GLY A 138 2.32 12.31 8.41
CA GLY A 138 3.73 11.95 8.26
C GLY A 138 4.19 10.85 9.22
N GLN A 139 3.62 10.76 10.42
CA GLN A 139 3.86 9.65 11.34
C GLN A 139 3.11 8.39 10.89
N LEU A 140 1.87 8.55 10.40
CA LEU A 140 1.02 7.46 9.95
C LEU A 140 1.59 6.77 8.71
N LEU A 141 2.11 7.53 7.75
CA LEU A 141 2.82 7.03 6.56
C LEU A 141 4.20 6.43 6.90
N ARG A 142 4.91 6.96 7.90
CA ARG A 142 6.18 6.39 8.39
C ARG A 142 6.02 5.09 9.20
N GLY A 143 4.80 4.57 9.31
CA GLY A 143 4.54 3.23 9.79
C GLY A 143 4.26 3.14 11.28
N LEU A 144 3.37 3.97 11.83
CA LEU A 144 2.71 3.68 13.13
C LEU A 144 1.96 2.34 13.12
N THR A 145 1.69 1.77 11.94
CA THR A 145 1.11 0.43 11.76
C THR A 145 2.14 -0.66 11.51
N ARG A 146 3.45 -0.42 11.74
CA ARG A 146 4.45 -1.49 11.83
C ARG A 146 4.11 -2.39 13.02
N PHE A 147 3.18 -3.31 12.80
CA PHE A 147 3.07 -4.51 13.62
C PHE A 147 4.21 -5.40 13.16
N GLU A 148 5.39 -5.22 13.77
CA GLU A 148 6.47 -6.18 13.68
C GLU A 148 6.33 -7.10 14.90
N PRO A 149 5.55 -8.20 14.83
CA PRO A 149 5.37 -9.08 15.99
C PRO A 149 6.68 -9.74 16.46
N PHE A 150 7.77 -9.61 15.69
CA PHE A 150 9.06 -10.22 15.99
C PHE A 150 10.28 -9.38 15.59
N ARG A 151 10.25 -8.05 15.75
CA ARG A 151 11.52 -7.29 15.69
C ARG A 151 12.25 -7.39 17.03
N ASN A 152 13.10 -8.42 17.08
CA ASN A 152 14.30 -8.55 17.91
C ASN A 152 14.08 -8.67 19.43
N ALA A 153 13.94 -9.90 19.90
CA ALA A 153 14.66 -10.33 21.09
C ALA A 153 15.89 -11.12 20.61
N GLN A 154 17.03 -10.41 20.54
CA GLN A 154 18.42 -10.89 20.46
C GLN A 154 18.82 -11.87 19.33
#